data_AF-A0A7X3LYM3-F1
#
_entry.id   AF-A0A7X3LYM3-F1
#
_cell.length_a   1.000
_cell.length_b   1.000
_cell.length_c   1.000
_cell.angle_alpha   90.00
_cell.angle_beta   90.00
_cell.angle_gamma   90.00
#
_symmetry.space_group_name_H-M   'P 1'
#
loop_
_entity.id
_entity.type
_entity.pdbx_description
1 polymer ?
#
loop_
_entity_poly.entity_id
_entity_poly.type
_entity_poly.pdbx_seq_one_letter_code
_entity_poly.pdbx_strand_id
1 'polypeptide(L)' 'MPADRVAVARAAMLALVFGMGIVFTVGFASPNVLHNAAHDSRHSLGFPCH' A
#
# COMPACT_ATOMS: atom_id res chain seq x y z
N MET A 1 24.96 14.24 6.01
CA MET A 1 25.96 13.74 5.03
C MET A 1 25.27 13.24 3.78
N PRO A 2 25.92 13.20 2.59
CA PRO A 2 25.33 12.63 1.37
C PRO A 2 24.86 11.17 1.54
N ALA A 3 25.44 10.41 2.46
CA ALA A 3 25.00 9.06 2.84
C ALA A 3 23.54 9.01 3.32
N ASP A 4 23.05 10.05 3.99
CA ASP A 4 21.69 10.08 4.55
C ASP A 4 20.63 10.22 3.45
N ARG A 5 20.94 10.98 2.39
CA ARG A 5 20.04 11.12 1.23
C ARG A 5 19.92 9.82 0.44
N VAL A 6 21.01 9.05 0.32
CA VAL A 6 20.99 7.75 -0.34
C VAL A 6 20.17 6.74 0.47
N ALA A 7 20.29 6.76 1.81
CA ALA A 7 19.47 5.93 2.68
C ALA A 7 17.97 6.28 2.57
N VAL A 8 17.64 7.58 2.60
CA VAL A 8 16.27 8.06 2.39
C VAL A 8 15.72 7.66 1.02
N ALA A 9 16.50 7.83 -0.05
CA ALA A 9 16.09 7.45 -1.40
C ALA A 9 15.83 5.95 -1.52
N ARG A 10 16.67 5.10 -0.90
CA ARG A 10 16.46 3.64 -0.86
C ARG A 10 15.18 3.29 -0.12
N ALA A 11 14.94 3.87 1.05
CA ALA A 11 13.71 3.65 1.81
C ALA A 11 12.47 4.10 1.02
N ALA A 12 12.53 5.27 0.37
CA ALA A 12 11.44 5.78 -0.46
C ALA A 12 11.16 4.86 -1.66
N MET A 13 12.20 4.36 -2.33
CA MET A 13 12.05 3.42 -3.45
C MET A 13 11.43 2.10 -3.00
N LEU A 14 11.84 1.57 -1.85
CA LEU A 14 11.24 0.35 -1.29
C LEU A 14 9.76 0.57 -0.94
N ALA A 15 9.44 1.69 -0.29
CA ALA A 15 8.06 2.04 0.03
C ALA A 15 7.20 2.21 -1.23
N LEU A 16 7.74 2.85 -2.28
CA LEU A 16 7.04 3.05 -3.55
C LEU A 16 6.75 1.71 -4.23
N VAL A 17 7.76 0.85 -4.37
CA VAL A 17 7.60 -0.48 -4.99
C VAL A 17 6.62 -1.33 -4.20
N PHE A 18 6.71 -1.33 -2.88
CA PHE A 18 5.80 -2.07 -2.02
C PHE A 18 4.36 -1.56 -2.12
N GLY A 19 4.17 -0.24 -2.05
CA GLY A 19 2.85 0.38 -2.19
C GLY A 19 2.22 0.12 -3.56
N MET A 20 2.99 0.25 -4.64
CA MET A 20 2.54 -0.12 -5.99
C MET A 20 2.17 -1.62 -6.06
N GLY A 21 2.99 -2.49 -5.47
CA GLY A 21 2.70 -3.93 -5.38
C GLY A 21 1.34 -4.22 -4.76
N ILE A 22 1.01 -3.59 -3.63
CA ILE A 22 -0.30 -3.72 -2.98
C ILE A 22 -1.43 -3.26 -3.91
N VAL A 23 -1.30 -2.08 -4.53
CA VAL A 23 -2.34 -1.52 -5.41
C VAL A 23 -2.59 -2.43 -6.60
N PHE A 24 -1.55 -2.93 -7.26
CA PHE A 24 -1.73 -3.77 -8.44
C PHE A 24 -2.22 -5.18 -8.09
N THR A 25 -1.69 -5.79 -7.03
CA THR A 25 -2.09 -7.16 -6.65
C THR A 25 -3.52 -7.23 -6.14
N VAL A 26 -3.95 -6.23 -5.37
CA VAL A 26 -5.30 -6.25 -4.78
C VAL A 26 -6.34 -5.53 -5.66
N GLY A 27 -5.95 -4.43 -6.30
CA GLY A 27 -6.83 -3.66 -7.18
C GLY A 27 -7.24 -4.43 -8.44
N PHE A 28 -6.39 -5.33 -8.93
CA PHE A 28 -6.65 -6.17 -10.12
C PHE A 28 -6.68 -7.67 -9.81
N ALA A 29 -6.89 -8.05 -8.55
CA ALA A 29 -7.05 -9.45 -8.18
C ALA A 29 -8.23 -10.09 -8.93
N SER A 30 -7.98 -11.14 -9.71
CA SER A 30 -9.07 -11.95 -10.30
C SER A 30 -9.93 -12.64 -9.23
N PRO A 31 -9.37 -13.13 -8.10
CA PRO A 31 -10.18 -13.59 -6.99
C PRO A 31 -10.88 -12.44 -6.28
N ASN A 32 -12.22 -12.45 -6.27
CA ASN A 32 -13.05 -11.47 -5.55
C ASN A 32 -12.68 -11.33 -4.08
N VAL A 33 -12.17 -12.40 -3.43
CA VAL A 33 -11.80 -12.39 -2.00
C VAL A 33 -10.73 -11.35 -1.69
N LEU A 34 -9.66 -11.27 -2.48
CA LEU A 34 -8.55 -10.35 -2.19
C LEU A 34 -8.95 -8.90 -2.45
N HIS A 35 -9.65 -8.65 -3.57
CA HIS A 35 -10.19 -7.34 -3.91
C HIS A 35 -11.19 -6.84 -2.85
N ASN A 36 -12.13 -7.70 -2.44
CA ASN A 36 -13.13 -7.39 -1.42
C ASN A 36 -12.48 -7.15 -0.06
N ALA A 37 -11.46 -7.93 0.33
CA ALA A 37 -10.75 -7.72 1.60
C ALA A 37 -10.08 -6.32 1.68
N ALA A 38 -9.51 -5.80 0.59
CA ALA A 38 -9.01 -4.42 0.59
C ALA A 38 -10.13 -3.38 0.60
N HIS A 39 -11.25 -3.65 -0.08
CA HIS A 39 -12.43 -2.80 0.02
C HIS A 39 -13.00 -2.78 1.45
N ASP A 40 -13.00 -3.88 2.17
CA ASP A 40 -13.46 -3.94 3.56
C ASP A 40 -12.47 -3.25 4.51
N SER A 41 -11.18 -3.38 4.24
CA SER A 41 -10.14 -2.68 4.99
C SER A 41 -10.27 -1.16 4.84
N ARG A 42 -10.53 -0.63 3.63
CA ARG A 42 -10.72 0.81 3.43
C ARG A 42 -11.98 1.33 4.14
N HIS A 43 -13.06 0.54 4.17
CA HIS A 43 -14.28 0.89 4.90
C HIS A 43 -14.05 0.86 6.41
N SER A 44 -13.21 -0.05 6.90
CA SER A 44 -12.85 -0.15 8.32
C SER A 44 -11.86 0.94 8.77
N LEU A 45 -10.99 1.41 7.87
CA LEU A 45 -10.06 2.52 8.10
C LEU A 45 -10.75 3.89 8.01
N GLY A 46 -11.87 3.97 7.28
CA GLY A 46 -12.84 5.04 7.42
C GLY A 46 -13.55 4.91 8.76
N PHE A 47 -12.89 5.38 9.82
CA PHE A 47 -13.42 5.45 11.18
C PHE A 47 -14.93 5.73 11.17
N PRO A 48 -15.80 4.89 11.78
CA PRO A 48 -17.15 5.33 12.09
C PRO A 48 -16.99 6.53 13.03
N CYS A 49 -17.55 7.67 12.65
CA CYS A 49 -17.58 8.89 13.45
C CYS A 49 -18.62 8.81 14.58
N HIS A 50 -18.84 7.61 15.13
CA HIS A 50 -19.44 7.44 16.44
C HIS A 50 -18.37 7.04 17.45
#